data_AF-A0A847JPH2-F1
#
_entry.id   AF-A0A847JPH2-F1
#
_cell.length_a   1.000
_cell.length_b   1.000
_cell.length_c   1.000
_cell.angle_alpha   90.00
_cell.angle_beta   90.00
_cell.angle_gamma   90.00
#
_symmetry.space_group_name_H-M   'P 1'
#
loop_
_entity.id
_entity.type
_entity.pdbx_description
1 polymer ?
#
loop_
_entity_poly.entity_id
_entity_poly.type
_entity_poly.pdbx_seq_one_letter_code
_entity_poly.pdbx_strand_id
1 'polypeptide(L)'
;MATSGRNGWVAALNFVYGSMMGHQSDDGGNPLEAVNIERLISALRLLQEVENHEAAPFVLNWKASVHNLGSSNFRSSDFGRAGDRLVQALSTALQGRRGFAGRDVESAVAAISTAALSASRGDKRVFKEAEDAILQGLVRILSDISSVDYMKPVASLALEQDGGLDVLTLNYDLTVETLARESGVALVTGIEDWQPGSPLSLPIENRRINLLKMHGSLNWEHEGALSPTAPVRITLRSDADAAEEDGQFRPHRQLKPWIVVGDREKLATDGPTLYLYAAAQEILARTDNLVVVGYGFADTHVNNLVRDWMSGDDRRTITLLDPSVSTSSSDANDFRAALIASYGADGANLGSRIGLVPKGAKDGLEEALHYSYPEPMEISSYFSVLPSSDEGEYSVAKIVCEGPGVSDLEVSVSIVHGTDQNARTSPVDAGTSQSDLNEKLERQRPYSRGTYYATLGPIERGAHRDVYFPRHAGQRINFSLWARRIDARNRFHAQKLVEWPTVPRQMSEESCDDHQSYPPSE
;
A
#
# COMPACT_ATOMS: atom_id res chain seq x y z
N MET A 1 -18.29 5.56 -50.70
CA MET A 1 -17.55 6.49 -49.83
C MET A 1 -18.10 6.41 -48.40
N ALA A 2 -17.87 5.31 -47.68
CA ALA A 2 -18.49 5.06 -46.37
C ALA A 2 -17.61 4.19 -45.44
N THR A 3 -16.35 4.57 -45.24
CA THR A 3 -15.43 3.86 -44.32
C THR A 3 -14.56 4.77 -43.43
N SER A 4 -14.64 6.10 -43.53
CA SER A 4 -13.75 7.01 -42.77
C SER A 4 -14.17 7.33 -41.33
N GLY A 5 -15.33 6.86 -40.87
CA GLY A 5 -15.85 7.19 -39.54
C GLY A 5 -15.39 6.27 -38.39
N ARG A 6 -14.77 5.12 -38.68
CA ARG A 6 -14.55 4.08 -37.66
C ARG A 6 -13.30 4.23 -36.77
N ASN A 7 -12.40 5.18 -37.06
CA ASN A 7 -11.10 5.27 -36.36
C ASN A 7 -10.83 6.62 -35.66
N GLY A 8 -11.79 7.54 -35.63
CA GLY A 8 -11.59 8.89 -35.06
C GLY A 8 -11.31 8.88 -33.55
N TRP A 9 -12.06 8.09 -32.80
CA TRP A 9 -11.89 7.95 -31.35
C TRP A 9 -10.58 7.22 -30.96
N VAL A 10 -10.15 6.23 -31.76
CA VAL A 10 -8.86 5.54 -31.55
C VAL A 10 -7.70 6.51 -31.71
N ALA A 11 -7.78 7.38 -32.72
CA ALA A 11 -6.79 8.42 -32.93
C ALA A 11 -6.78 9.46 -31.81
N ALA A 12 -7.95 9.85 -31.29
CA ALA A 12 -8.08 10.73 -30.13
C ALA A 12 -7.46 10.10 -28.87
N LEU A 13 -7.75 8.82 -28.62
CA LEU A 13 -7.17 8.06 -27.52
C LEU A 13 -5.64 8.00 -27.62
N ASN A 14 -5.11 7.62 -28.79
CA ASN A 14 -3.66 7.57 -29.03
C ASN A 14 -2.99 8.93 -28.88
N PHE A 15 -3.67 10.01 -29.30
CA PHE A 15 -3.19 11.38 -29.11
C PHE A 15 -3.06 11.75 -27.63
N VAL A 16 -4.10 11.50 -26.83
CA VAL A 16 -4.10 11.82 -25.40
C VAL A 16 -3.08 10.97 -24.67
N TYR A 17 -3.10 9.65 -24.88
CA TYR A 17 -2.14 8.71 -24.29
C TYR A 17 -0.70 9.08 -24.63
N GLY A 18 -0.41 9.35 -25.92
CA GLY A 18 0.92 9.76 -26.36
C GLY A 18 1.36 11.10 -25.79
N SER A 19 0.43 12.06 -25.63
CA SER A 19 0.73 13.34 -24.97
C SER A 19 1.08 13.17 -23.50
N MET A 20 0.38 12.28 -22.79
CA MET A 20 0.65 11.98 -21.38
C MET A 20 1.99 11.27 -21.19
N MET A 21 2.30 10.28 -22.03
CA MET A 21 3.62 9.62 -21.99
C MET A 21 4.76 10.58 -22.34
N GLY A 22 4.55 11.48 -23.32
CA GLY A 22 5.53 12.52 -23.66
C GLY A 22 5.83 13.43 -22.46
N HIS A 23 4.78 13.93 -21.80
CA HIS A 23 4.94 14.75 -20.61
C HIS A 23 5.63 14.03 -19.46
N GLN A 24 5.27 12.77 -19.20
CA GLN A 24 5.94 11.94 -18.18
C GLN A 24 7.43 11.75 -18.48
N SER A 25 7.79 11.63 -19.77
CA SER A 25 9.20 11.54 -20.20
C SER A 25 9.95 12.83 -19.96
N ASP A 26 9.33 13.97 -20.26
CA ASP A 26 9.92 15.30 -20.08
C ASP A 26 10.20 15.59 -18.60
N ASP A 27 9.37 15.06 -17.70
CA ASP A 27 9.52 15.18 -16.25
C ASP A 27 10.50 14.13 -15.66
N GLY A 28 11.19 13.35 -16.50
CA GLY A 28 12.17 12.34 -16.09
C GLY A 28 11.57 11.02 -15.59
N GLY A 29 10.25 10.83 -15.75
CA GLY A 29 9.56 9.58 -15.48
C GLY A 29 9.82 8.50 -16.54
N ASN A 30 9.46 7.26 -16.24
CA ASN A 30 9.64 6.14 -17.17
C ASN A 30 8.56 6.18 -18.28
N PRO A 31 8.91 6.39 -19.57
CA PRO A 31 7.95 6.40 -20.67
C PRO A 31 7.27 5.05 -20.92
N LEU A 32 7.80 3.96 -20.37
CA LEU A 32 7.26 2.62 -20.50
C LEU A 32 6.30 2.26 -19.37
N GLU A 33 6.18 3.12 -18.36
CA GLU A 33 5.17 2.97 -17.32
C GLU A 33 3.80 3.29 -17.92
N ALA A 34 2.82 2.44 -17.62
CA ALA A 34 1.48 2.60 -18.18
C ALA A 34 0.84 3.89 -17.66
N VAL A 35 0.17 4.63 -18.55
CA VAL A 35 -0.59 5.82 -18.16
C VAL A 35 -1.74 5.39 -17.24
N ASN A 36 -1.86 6.06 -16.09
CA ASN A 36 -2.96 5.86 -15.17
C ASN A 36 -4.32 6.11 -15.87
N ILE A 37 -5.21 5.13 -15.79
CA ILE A 37 -6.49 5.13 -16.51
C ILE A 37 -7.42 6.26 -16.05
N GLU A 38 -7.39 6.63 -14.76
CA GLU A 38 -8.18 7.74 -14.24
C GLU A 38 -7.71 9.06 -14.83
N ARG A 39 -6.39 9.28 -14.88
CA ARG A 39 -5.82 10.49 -15.52
C ARG A 39 -6.16 10.55 -17.00
N LEU A 40 -6.21 9.41 -17.69
CA LEU A 40 -6.57 9.33 -19.10
C LEU A 40 -8.04 9.71 -19.35
N ILE A 41 -8.98 9.15 -18.60
CA ILE A 41 -10.41 9.50 -18.67
C ILE A 41 -10.61 10.98 -18.29
N SER A 42 -9.94 11.45 -17.23
CA SER A 42 -10.01 12.86 -16.81
C SER A 42 -9.53 13.80 -17.92
N ALA A 43 -8.44 13.45 -18.60
CA ALA A 43 -7.94 14.21 -19.74
C ALA A 43 -8.93 14.20 -20.92
N LEU A 44 -9.60 13.07 -21.20
CA LEU A 44 -10.63 13.00 -22.23
C LEU A 44 -11.85 13.85 -21.87
N ARG A 45 -12.31 13.85 -20.62
CA ARG A 45 -13.40 14.70 -20.12
C ARG A 45 -13.03 16.18 -20.22
N LEU A 46 -11.83 16.54 -19.77
CA LEU A 46 -11.31 17.91 -19.88
C LEU A 46 -11.26 18.39 -21.34
N LEU A 47 -10.86 17.53 -22.29
CA LEU A 47 -10.84 17.86 -23.72
C LEU A 47 -12.24 18.00 -24.33
N GLN A 48 -13.26 17.33 -23.79
CA GLN A 48 -14.66 17.56 -24.18
C GLN A 48 -15.15 18.94 -23.75
N GLU A 49 -14.60 19.51 -22.68
CA GLU A 49 -15.01 20.80 -22.11
C GLU A 49 -13.97 21.91 -22.28
N VAL A 50 -12.96 21.70 -23.13
CA VAL A 50 -11.78 22.55 -23.22
C VAL A 50 -12.08 24.03 -23.44
N GLU A 51 -13.14 24.36 -24.19
CA GLU A 51 -13.53 25.76 -24.47
C GLU A 51 -14.18 26.46 -23.28
N ASN A 52 -14.77 25.69 -22.36
CA ASN A 52 -15.45 26.21 -21.16
C ASN A 52 -14.56 26.21 -19.92
N HIS A 53 -13.37 25.62 -20.02
CA HIS A 53 -12.43 25.51 -18.91
C HIS A 53 -11.87 26.89 -18.52
N GLU A 54 -11.75 27.17 -17.22
CA GLU A 54 -11.30 28.48 -16.71
C GLU A 54 -9.88 28.84 -17.19
N ALA A 55 -9.03 27.83 -17.37
CA ALA A 55 -7.69 27.99 -17.91
C ALA A 55 -7.63 28.06 -19.46
N ALA A 56 -8.75 27.88 -20.17
CA ALA A 56 -8.77 27.83 -21.64
C ALA A 56 -8.10 29.05 -22.29
N PRO A 57 -8.33 30.30 -21.86
CA PRO A 57 -7.68 31.47 -22.46
C PRO A 57 -6.13 31.43 -22.38
N PHE A 58 -5.59 30.71 -21.41
CA PHE A 58 -4.15 30.58 -21.19
C PHE A 58 -3.58 29.36 -21.91
N VAL A 59 -4.23 28.19 -21.76
CA VAL A 59 -3.78 26.91 -22.32
C VAL A 59 -3.90 26.89 -23.85
N LEU A 60 -4.95 27.49 -24.41
CA LEU A 60 -5.11 27.62 -25.86
C LEU A 60 -3.98 28.46 -26.48
N ASN A 61 -3.44 29.44 -25.75
CA ASN A 61 -2.29 30.22 -26.17
C ASN A 61 -0.94 29.47 -26.04
N TRP A 62 -0.85 28.43 -25.20
CA TRP A 62 0.39 27.71 -24.91
C TRP A 62 0.72 26.62 -25.95
N LYS A 63 -0.26 26.12 -26.70
CA LYS A 63 0.00 25.23 -27.84
C LYS A 63 -0.26 25.94 -29.17
N ALA A 64 0.74 26.72 -29.62
CA ALA A 64 0.80 27.18 -31.01
C ALA A 64 0.71 26.01 -32.02
N SER A 65 1.14 24.81 -31.64
CA SER A 65 1.00 23.57 -32.42
C SER A 65 -0.45 23.06 -32.54
N VAL A 66 -1.35 23.37 -31.59
CA VAL A 66 -2.78 23.01 -31.63
C VAL A 66 -3.56 24.00 -32.51
N HIS A 67 -3.18 25.29 -32.52
CA HIS A 67 -3.78 26.31 -33.40
C HIS A 67 -3.17 26.41 -34.80
N ASN A 68 -1.86 26.15 -35.00
CA ASN A 68 -1.25 26.15 -36.34
C ASN A 68 -1.86 25.07 -37.23
N LEU A 69 -2.25 23.95 -36.63
CA LEU A 69 -3.06 22.91 -37.25
C LEU A 69 -4.46 23.43 -37.70
N GLY A 70 -5.08 24.33 -36.94
CA GLY A 70 -6.42 24.88 -37.24
C GLY A 70 -6.47 26.10 -38.16
N SER A 71 -5.32 26.72 -38.51
CA SER A 71 -5.32 27.89 -39.38
C SER A 71 -5.61 27.52 -40.84
N SER A 72 -6.46 28.28 -41.53
CA SER A 72 -6.88 28.05 -42.94
C SER A 72 -5.75 28.12 -43.97
N ASN A 73 -4.51 28.35 -43.54
CA ASN A 73 -3.31 28.36 -44.37
C ASN A 73 -2.44 27.10 -44.20
N PHE A 74 -2.81 26.16 -43.34
CA PHE A 74 -2.07 24.92 -43.14
C PHE A 74 -2.47 23.87 -44.20
N ARG A 75 -1.58 23.60 -45.17
CA ARG A 75 -1.85 22.68 -46.29
C ARG A 75 -1.42 21.26 -45.92
N SER A 76 -2.19 20.25 -46.34
CA SER A 76 -1.88 18.82 -46.16
C SER A 76 -0.50 18.40 -46.66
N SER A 77 0.09 19.17 -47.58
CA SER A 77 1.45 18.97 -48.11
C SER A 77 2.59 19.25 -47.12
N ASP A 78 2.35 20.03 -46.07
CA ASP A 78 3.36 20.36 -45.07
C ASP A 78 3.52 19.23 -44.04
N PHE A 79 2.46 18.43 -43.85
CA PHE A 79 2.49 17.19 -43.08
C PHE A 79 3.30 16.08 -43.77
N GLY A 80 3.21 16.01 -45.10
CA GLY A 80 4.04 15.12 -45.91
C GLY A 80 5.51 15.31 -45.58
N ARG A 81 6.02 16.56 -45.54
CA ARG A 81 7.46 16.81 -45.29
C ARG A 81 7.90 16.59 -43.84
N ALA A 82 7.05 16.84 -42.85
CA ALA A 82 7.39 16.60 -41.44
C ALA A 82 7.28 15.11 -41.09
N GLY A 83 6.26 14.43 -41.61
CA GLY A 83 6.11 12.97 -41.57
C GLY A 83 7.24 12.27 -42.32
N ASP A 84 7.60 12.75 -43.51
CA ASP A 84 8.75 12.25 -44.30
C ASP A 84 10.05 12.40 -43.51
N ARG A 85 10.25 13.49 -42.77
CA ARG A 85 11.45 13.68 -41.92
C ARG A 85 11.46 12.76 -40.71
N LEU A 86 10.33 12.53 -40.06
CA LEU A 86 10.21 11.59 -38.95
C LEU A 86 10.39 10.14 -39.43
N VAL A 87 9.79 9.78 -40.57
CA VAL A 87 9.95 8.48 -41.24
C VAL A 87 11.38 8.30 -41.75
N GLN A 88 12.02 9.36 -42.24
CA GLN A 88 13.42 9.34 -42.66
C GLN A 88 14.35 9.21 -41.44
N ALA A 89 14.08 9.88 -40.32
CA ALA A 89 14.82 9.73 -39.08
C ALA A 89 14.65 8.33 -38.46
N LEU A 90 13.42 7.80 -38.43
CA LEU A 90 13.11 6.44 -37.97
C LEU A 90 13.70 5.37 -38.88
N SER A 91 13.61 5.52 -40.21
CA SER A 91 14.22 4.57 -41.16
C SER A 91 15.74 4.63 -41.16
N THR A 92 16.35 5.80 -40.91
CA THR A 92 17.80 5.93 -40.72
C THR A 92 18.25 5.30 -39.40
N ALA A 93 17.46 5.42 -38.33
CA ALA A 93 17.71 4.76 -37.04
C ALA A 93 17.46 3.23 -37.07
N LEU A 94 16.56 2.76 -37.95
CA LEU A 94 16.13 1.36 -38.07
C LEU A 94 16.78 0.60 -39.24
N GLN A 95 17.73 1.22 -39.98
CA GLN A 95 18.43 0.65 -41.13
C GLN A 95 19.24 -0.64 -40.84
N GLY A 96 19.26 -1.12 -39.59
CA GLY A 96 19.79 -2.42 -39.19
C GLY A 96 18.77 -3.57 -39.09
N ARG A 97 17.46 -3.35 -39.21
CA ARG A 97 16.44 -4.42 -39.09
C ARG A 97 15.42 -4.35 -40.23
N ARG A 98 15.53 -5.31 -41.17
CA ARG A 98 14.57 -5.51 -42.27
C ARG A 98 13.15 -5.76 -41.72
N GLY A 99 12.16 -4.97 -42.17
CA GLY A 99 10.75 -5.36 -42.09
C GLY A 99 9.72 -4.32 -41.60
N PHE A 100 10.04 -3.04 -41.45
CA PHE A 100 9.05 -2.05 -40.98
C PHE A 100 8.27 -1.41 -42.16
N ALA A 101 6.97 -1.66 -42.25
CA ALA A 101 6.11 -1.11 -43.32
C ALA A 101 5.78 0.37 -43.05
N GLY A 102 6.50 1.29 -43.71
CA GLY A 102 6.37 2.74 -43.49
C GLY A 102 4.97 3.34 -43.74
N ARG A 103 4.08 2.65 -44.47
CA ARG A 103 2.71 3.12 -44.73
C ARG A 103 1.79 3.05 -43.50
N ASP A 104 2.03 2.11 -42.59
CA ASP A 104 1.20 1.95 -41.38
C ASP A 104 1.50 3.07 -40.38
N VAL A 105 2.77 3.46 -40.26
CA VAL A 105 3.23 4.58 -39.43
C VAL A 105 2.70 5.91 -39.95
N GLU A 106 2.81 6.14 -41.27
CA GLU A 106 2.30 7.36 -41.90
C GLU A 106 0.78 7.52 -41.68
N SER A 107 0.02 6.43 -41.82
CA SER A 107 -1.42 6.43 -41.56
C SER A 107 -1.77 6.68 -40.08
N ALA A 108 -1.00 6.13 -39.14
CA ALA A 108 -1.19 6.34 -37.71
C ALA A 108 -0.86 7.78 -37.31
N VAL A 109 0.22 8.35 -37.84
CA VAL A 109 0.63 9.75 -37.61
C VAL A 109 -0.41 10.71 -38.19
N ALA A 110 -0.92 10.45 -39.40
CA ALA A 110 -1.98 11.25 -40.01
C ALA A 110 -3.29 11.19 -39.19
N ALA A 111 -3.65 10.02 -38.66
CA ALA A 111 -4.82 9.85 -37.80
C ALA A 111 -4.67 10.62 -36.48
N ILE A 112 -3.54 10.48 -35.78
CA ILE A 112 -3.23 11.21 -34.52
C ILE A 112 -3.29 12.72 -34.75
N SER A 113 -2.75 13.18 -35.88
CA SER A 113 -2.74 14.61 -36.22
C SER A 113 -4.14 15.13 -36.54
N THR A 114 -4.98 14.31 -37.18
CA THR A 114 -6.40 14.60 -37.40
C THR A 114 -7.17 14.68 -36.08
N ALA A 115 -6.86 13.81 -35.11
CA ALA A 115 -7.49 13.87 -33.79
C ALA A 115 -7.05 15.10 -32.97
N ALA A 116 -5.78 15.49 -33.06
CA ALA A 116 -5.28 16.73 -32.47
C ALA A 116 -5.99 17.96 -33.07
N LEU A 117 -6.22 17.96 -34.39
CA LEU A 117 -7.03 18.96 -35.10
C LEU A 117 -8.49 19.00 -34.65
N SER A 118 -9.11 17.85 -34.41
CA SER A 118 -10.47 17.75 -33.88
C SER A 118 -10.57 18.34 -32.47
N ALA A 119 -9.54 18.16 -31.63
CA ALA A 119 -9.42 18.83 -30.32
C ALA A 119 -9.43 20.36 -30.45
N SER A 120 -8.67 20.90 -31.40
CA SER A 120 -8.59 22.35 -31.65
C SER A 120 -9.86 22.96 -32.22
N ARG A 121 -10.74 22.14 -32.82
CA ARG A 121 -11.98 22.56 -33.47
C ARG A 121 -13.22 22.37 -32.59
N GLY A 122 -13.04 21.94 -31.34
CA GLY A 122 -14.14 21.70 -30.41
C GLY A 122 -15.01 20.50 -30.80
N ASP A 123 -14.49 19.52 -31.56
CA ASP A 123 -15.23 18.30 -31.86
C ASP A 123 -15.24 17.37 -30.63
N LYS A 124 -16.16 17.65 -29.71
CA LYS A 124 -16.34 16.93 -28.44
C LYS A 124 -16.67 15.45 -28.65
N ARG A 125 -17.23 15.10 -29.82
CA ARG A 125 -17.77 13.78 -30.10
C ARG A 125 -16.69 12.70 -30.12
N VAL A 126 -15.54 12.97 -30.72
CA VAL A 126 -14.46 11.97 -30.82
C VAL A 126 -13.83 11.62 -29.46
N PHE A 127 -13.76 12.60 -28.55
CA PHE A 127 -13.27 12.36 -27.18
C PHE A 127 -14.30 11.63 -26.32
N LYS A 128 -15.58 11.96 -26.49
CA LYS A 128 -16.68 11.23 -25.86
C LYS A 128 -16.74 9.77 -26.32
N GLU A 129 -16.59 9.52 -27.62
CA GLU A 129 -16.54 8.15 -28.16
C GLU A 129 -15.30 7.38 -27.64
N ALA A 130 -14.17 8.06 -27.41
CA ALA A 130 -12.97 7.44 -26.84
C ALA A 130 -13.15 7.10 -25.35
N GLU A 131 -13.74 8.00 -24.57
CA GLU A 131 -14.13 7.74 -23.18
C GLU A 131 -15.07 6.53 -23.11
N ASP A 132 -16.10 6.50 -23.96
CA ASP A 132 -17.10 5.42 -23.98
C ASP A 132 -16.46 4.06 -24.28
N ALA A 133 -15.51 4.02 -25.21
CA ALA A 133 -14.78 2.81 -25.53
C ALA A 133 -13.90 2.33 -24.37
N ILE A 134 -13.25 3.25 -23.65
CA ILE A 134 -12.46 2.91 -22.45
C ILE A 134 -13.36 2.37 -21.34
N LEU A 135 -14.48 3.03 -21.05
CA LEU A 135 -15.41 2.61 -20.00
C LEU A 135 -15.99 1.22 -20.30
N GLN A 136 -16.34 0.94 -21.56
CA GLN A 136 -16.80 -0.40 -21.97
C GLN A 136 -15.70 -1.45 -21.81
N GLY A 137 -14.45 -1.11 -22.15
CA GLY A 137 -13.29 -1.96 -21.91
C GLY A 137 -13.08 -2.26 -20.43
N LEU A 138 -13.21 -1.25 -19.58
CA LEU A 138 -13.09 -1.37 -18.12
C LEU A 138 -14.15 -2.29 -17.54
N VAL A 139 -15.43 -2.09 -17.92
CA VAL A 139 -16.54 -2.99 -17.51
C VAL A 139 -16.20 -4.43 -17.88
N ARG A 140 -15.76 -4.67 -19.11
CA ARG A 140 -15.44 -6.03 -19.57
C ARG A 140 -14.30 -6.66 -18.76
N ILE A 141 -13.24 -5.91 -18.47
CA ILE A 141 -12.08 -6.42 -17.73
C ILE A 141 -12.43 -6.67 -16.27
N LEU A 142 -13.13 -5.74 -15.63
CA LEU A 142 -13.41 -5.80 -14.20
C LEU A 142 -14.64 -6.66 -13.84
N SER A 143 -15.50 -7.00 -14.80
CA SER A 143 -16.62 -7.92 -14.58
C SER A 143 -16.18 -9.40 -14.55
N ASP A 144 -14.96 -9.71 -15.02
CA ASP A 144 -14.41 -11.08 -15.05
C ASP A 144 -13.79 -11.45 -13.69
N ILE A 145 -14.64 -11.52 -12.66
CA ILE A 145 -14.25 -11.88 -11.29
C ILE A 145 -14.10 -13.40 -11.20
N SER A 146 -12.86 -13.87 -11.02
CA SER A 146 -12.55 -15.31 -11.02
C SER A 146 -13.02 -16.06 -9.76
N SER A 147 -12.68 -15.56 -8.57
CA SER A 147 -13.12 -16.11 -7.29
C SER A 147 -12.98 -15.05 -6.19
N VAL A 148 -13.94 -15.04 -5.27
CA VAL A 148 -13.94 -14.17 -4.08
C VAL A 148 -13.72 -14.96 -2.78
N ASP A 149 -13.31 -16.23 -2.88
CA ASP A 149 -13.16 -17.13 -1.72
C ASP A 149 -12.23 -16.57 -0.64
N TYR A 150 -11.20 -15.84 -1.05
CA TYR A 150 -10.25 -15.22 -0.13
C TYR A 150 -10.87 -14.12 0.74
N MET A 151 -12.04 -13.60 0.35
CA MET A 151 -12.78 -12.59 1.10
C MET A 151 -13.75 -13.18 2.12
N LYS A 152 -13.89 -14.52 2.22
CA LYS A 152 -14.75 -15.18 3.23
C LYS A 152 -14.56 -14.68 4.66
N PRO A 153 -13.34 -14.35 5.14
CA PRO A 153 -13.15 -13.73 6.46
C PRO A 153 -14.01 -12.49 6.71
N VAL A 154 -14.23 -11.66 5.69
CA VAL A 154 -15.07 -10.44 5.78
C VAL A 154 -16.54 -10.81 6.00
N ALA A 155 -17.04 -11.84 5.30
CA ALA A 155 -18.40 -12.34 5.47
C ALA A 155 -18.59 -12.97 6.86
N SER A 156 -17.64 -13.80 7.32
CA SER A 156 -17.66 -14.38 8.67
C SER A 156 -17.72 -13.29 9.74
N LEU A 157 -16.84 -12.30 9.64
CA LEU A 157 -16.78 -11.20 10.59
C LEU A 157 -18.10 -10.40 10.64
N ALA A 158 -18.70 -10.11 9.49
CA ALA A 158 -20.01 -9.44 9.42
C ALA A 158 -21.14 -10.24 10.10
N LEU A 159 -21.09 -11.58 10.05
CA LEU A 159 -22.08 -12.46 10.66
C LEU A 159 -21.87 -12.69 12.17
N GLU A 160 -20.62 -12.61 12.63
CA GLU A 160 -20.21 -12.91 14.00
C GLU A 160 -20.22 -11.70 14.92
N GLN A 161 -19.89 -10.50 14.41
CA GLN A 161 -19.82 -9.29 15.23
C GLN A 161 -21.19 -8.61 15.41
N ASP A 162 -21.38 -8.03 16.60
CA ASP A 162 -22.52 -7.16 16.86
C ASP A 162 -22.41 -5.87 16.02
N GLY A 163 -23.53 -5.46 15.44
CA GLY A 163 -23.63 -4.29 14.56
C GLY A 163 -23.27 -4.52 13.10
N GLY A 164 -22.83 -5.73 12.73
CA GLY A 164 -22.43 -6.04 11.34
C GLY A 164 -21.09 -5.40 10.98
N LEU A 165 -20.82 -5.24 9.69
CA LEU A 165 -19.54 -4.70 9.20
C LEU A 165 -19.75 -3.55 8.22
N ASP A 166 -19.07 -2.44 8.44
CA ASP A 166 -18.94 -1.38 7.46
C ASP A 166 -17.72 -1.63 6.55
N VAL A 167 -17.92 -1.56 5.24
CA VAL A 167 -16.87 -1.71 4.22
C VAL A 167 -16.86 -0.47 3.34
N LEU A 168 -15.76 0.28 3.37
CA LEU A 168 -15.51 1.35 2.40
C LEU A 168 -14.59 0.82 1.31
N THR A 169 -14.93 1.10 0.05
CA THR A 169 -14.06 0.73 -1.07
C THR A 169 -13.95 1.84 -2.10
N LEU A 170 -12.76 1.90 -2.69
CA LEU A 170 -12.43 2.76 -3.83
C LEU A 170 -12.50 1.99 -5.16
N ASN A 171 -12.70 0.67 -5.10
CA ASN A 171 -12.79 -0.19 -6.27
C ASN A 171 -14.18 -0.06 -6.91
N TYR A 172 -14.18 -0.10 -8.25
CA TYR A 172 -15.41 -0.08 -9.05
C TYR A 172 -16.07 -1.46 -9.20
N ASP A 173 -15.29 -2.54 -9.03
CA ASP A 173 -15.71 -3.92 -9.25
C ASP A 173 -16.82 -4.37 -8.27
N LEU A 174 -17.37 -5.57 -8.50
CA LEU A 174 -18.48 -6.13 -7.71
C LEU A 174 -18.01 -7.24 -6.75
N THR A 175 -16.76 -7.20 -6.27
CA THR A 175 -16.16 -8.26 -5.46
C THR A 175 -16.89 -8.46 -4.13
N VAL A 176 -17.22 -7.37 -3.42
CA VAL A 176 -17.88 -7.45 -2.10
C VAL A 176 -19.34 -7.86 -2.24
N GLU A 177 -20.01 -7.36 -3.29
CA GLU A 177 -21.37 -7.74 -3.65
C GLU A 177 -21.45 -9.24 -3.99
N THR A 178 -20.48 -9.73 -4.77
CA THR A 178 -20.37 -11.16 -5.10
C THR A 178 -20.12 -12.01 -3.87
N LEU A 179 -19.22 -11.58 -2.98
CA LEU A 179 -18.98 -12.24 -1.70
C LEU A 179 -20.25 -12.34 -0.85
N ALA A 180 -20.97 -11.24 -0.68
CA ALA A 180 -22.17 -11.19 0.15
C ALA A 180 -23.25 -12.14 -0.40
N ARG A 181 -23.47 -12.12 -1.72
CA ARG A 181 -24.38 -13.03 -2.41
C ARG A 181 -23.99 -14.50 -2.23
N GLU A 182 -22.72 -14.85 -2.42
CA GLU A 182 -22.24 -16.23 -2.29
C GLU A 182 -22.22 -16.73 -0.84
N SER A 183 -22.03 -15.83 0.12
CA SER A 183 -21.98 -16.14 1.55
C SER A 183 -23.34 -15.99 2.26
N GLY A 184 -24.37 -15.54 1.56
CA GLY A 184 -25.71 -15.30 2.12
C GLY A 184 -25.75 -14.19 3.17
N VAL A 185 -24.84 -13.21 3.09
CA VAL A 185 -24.80 -12.05 4.00
C VAL A 185 -25.64 -10.93 3.40
N ALA A 186 -26.48 -10.28 4.22
CA ALA A 186 -27.22 -9.10 3.77
C ALA A 186 -26.23 -7.99 3.42
N LEU A 187 -26.47 -7.29 2.30
CA LEU A 187 -25.64 -6.18 1.86
C LEU A 187 -26.51 -5.00 1.46
N VAL A 188 -26.11 -3.80 1.90
CA VAL A 188 -26.73 -2.54 1.52
C VAL A 188 -25.65 -1.57 1.06
N THR A 189 -25.89 -0.86 -0.04
CA THR A 189 -24.99 0.21 -0.49
C THR A 189 -25.49 1.61 -0.16
N GLY A 190 -26.80 1.72 0.14
CA GLY A 190 -27.48 2.96 0.47
C GLY A 190 -27.77 3.82 -0.75
N ILE A 191 -27.22 3.49 -1.92
CA ILE A 191 -27.43 4.23 -3.16
C ILE A 191 -28.77 3.90 -3.81
N GLU A 192 -29.32 2.71 -3.51
CA GLU A 192 -30.55 2.18 -4.10
C GLU A 192 -31.75 3.08 -3.84
N ASP A 193 -31.81 3.58 -2.60
CA ASP A 193 -32.88 4.44 -2.10
C ASP A 193 -32.44 5.90 -1.98
N TRP A 194 -31.22 6.24 -2.41
CA TRP A 194 -30.68 7.58 -2.26
C TRP A 194 -31.45 8.59 -3.12
N GLN A 195 -31.84 9.69 -2.50
CA GLN A 195 -32.47 10.82 -3.16
C GLN A 195 -31.59 12.07 -3.03
N PRO A 196 -31.40 12.83 -4.11
CA PRO A 196 -30.70 14.10 -4.08
C PRO A 196 -31.26 15.05 -3.01
N GLY A 197 -30.39 15.64 -2.20
CA GLY A 197 -30.77 16.48 -1.06
C GLY A 197 -30.98 15.72 0.26
N SER A 198 -30.92 14.39 0.25
CA SER A 198 -30.99 13.56 1.46
C SER A 198 -29.62 12.96 1.78
N PRO A 199 -29.21 12.92 3.06
CA PRO A 199 -28.00 12.20 3.48
C PRO A 199 -28.06 10.73 3.06
N LEU A 200 -26.91 10.18 2.66
CA LEU A 200 -26.77 8.74 2.45
C LEU A 200 -26.54 8.09 3.82
N SER A 201 -27.49 7.29 4.30
CA SER A 201 -27.44 6.70 5.64
C SER A 201 -27.29 5.19 5.56
N LEU A 202 -26.30 4.67 6.27
CA LEU A 202 -26.02 3.25 6.42
C LEU A 202 -26.12 2.89 7.91
N PRO A 203 -27.32 2.53 8.41
CA PRO A 203 -27.51 2.24 9.83
C PRO A 203 -26.74 1.00 10.28
N ILE A 204 -26.45 0.90 11.57
CA ILE A 204 -25.80 -0.28 12.16
C ILE A 204 -26.84 -1.39 12.30
N GLU A 205 -26.58 -2.56 11.71
CA GLU A 205 -27.46 -3.74 11.83
C GLU A 205 -26.64 -5.03 11.88
N ASN A 206 -27.04 -5.94 12.76
CA ASN A 206 -26.38 -7.23 12.93
C ASN A 206 -26.41 -8.05 11.64
N ARG A 207 -25.33 -8.83 11.41
CA ARG A 207 -25.27 -9.82 10.32
C ARG A 207 -25.42 -9.22 8.92
N ARG A 208 -25.00 -7.96 8.76
CA ARG A 208 -25.07 -7.19 7.51
C ARG A 208 -23.72 -6.56 7.17
N ILE A 209 -23.47 -6.41 5.86
CA ILE A 209 -22.42 -5.56 5.33
C ILE A 209 -23.04 -4.25 4.84
N ASN A 210 -22.56 -3.13 5.37
CA ASN A 210 -22.83 -1.80 4.84
C ASN A 210 -21.67 -1.44 3.89
N LEU A 211 -21.92 -1.42 2.59
CA LEU A 211 -20.89 -1.22 1.57
C LEU A 211 -20.95 0.20 0.98
N LEU A 212 -19.94 1.02 1.24
CA LEU A 212 -19.81 2.36 0.66
C LEU A 212 -18.81 2.38 -0.51
N LYS A 213 -19.31 2.64 -1.73
CA LYS A 213 -18.51 2.77 -2.96
C LYS A 213 -18.16 4.23 -3.24
N MET A 214 -17.03 4.71 -2.74
CA MET A 214 -16.70 6.15 -2.79
C MET A 214 -16.48 6.68 -4.20
N HIS A 215 -15.98 5.84 -5.11
CA HIS A 215 -15.72 6.23 -6.50
C HIS A 215 -16.79 5.73 -7.48
N GLY A 216 -17.96 5.32 -6.99
CA GLY A 216 -19.00 4.70 -7.81
C GLY A 216 -18.75 3.21 -8.07
N SER A 217 -19.53 2.63 -8.97
CA SER A 217 -19.54 1.18 -9.21
C SER A 217 -19.88 0.86 -10.66
N LEU A 218 -19.45 -0.30 -11.13
CA LEU A 218 -19.75 -0.78 -12.48
C LEU A 218 -21.23 -1.04 -12.74
N ASN A 219 -22.01 -1.32 -11.69
CA ASN A 219 -23.46 -1.52 -11.78
C ASN A 219 -24.27 -0.25 -11.48
N TRP A 220 -23.63 0.91 -11.29
CA TRP A 220 -24.35 2.17 -11.08
C TRP A 220 -24.60 2.85 -12.41
N GLU A 221 -25.79 3.41 -12.60
CA GLU A 221 -26.17 4.10 -13.83
C GLU A 221 -26.67 5.50 -13.53
N HIS A 222 -26.21 6.46 -14.33
CA HIS A 222 -26.63 7.85 -14.25
C HIS A 222 -27.84 8.08 -15.15
N GLU A 223 -29.00 8.40 -14.56
CA GLU A 223 -30.25 8.62 -15.31
C GLU A 223 -30.23 9.91 -16.16
N GLY A 224 -29.24 10.78 -15.96
CA GLY A 224 -29.18 12.08 -16.63
C GLY A 224 -30.03 13.13 -15.92
N ALA A 225 -29.58 14.37 -15.91
CA ALA A 225 -30.44 15.49 -15.58
C ALA A 225 -31.37 15.76 -16.77
N LEU A 226 -32.66 15.46 -16.63
CA LEU A 226 -33.68 15.72 -17.67
C LEU A 226 -33.87 17.22 -17.95
N SER A 227 -33.41 18.08 -17.05
CA SER A 227 -33.39 19.53 -17.16
C SER A 227 -32.36 20.12 -16.18
N PRO A 228 -31.97 21.42 -16.30
CA PRO A 228 -31.06 22.07 -15.35
C PRO A 228 -31.53 22.09 -13.89
N THR A 229 -32.83 21.84 -13.65
CA THR A 229 -33.41 21.77 -12.29
C THR A 229 -33.76 20.35 -11.88
N ALA A 230 -33.59 19.36 -12.78
CA ALA A 230 -33.82 17.97 -12.45
C ALA A 230 -32.57 17.42 -11.76
N PRO A 231 -32.70 16.83 -10.58
CA PRO A 231 -31.54 16.35 -9.86
C PRO A 231 -31.03 15.06 -10.52
N VAL A 232 -29.71 14.87 -10.46
CA VAL A 232 -29.05 13.65 -10.94
C VAL A 232 -29.47 12.47 -10.06
N ARG A 233 -29.93 11.40 -10.68
CA ARG A 233 -30.26 10.14 -10.01
C ARG A 233 -29.32 9.04 -10.45
N ILE A 234 -28.97 8.19 -9.48
CA ILE A 234 -28.20 6.98 -9.70
C ILE A 234 -29.14 5.80 -9.49
N THR A 235 -29.09 4.82 -10.38
CA THR A 235 -29.83 3.56 -10.26
C THR A 235 -28.88 2.38 -10.29
N LEU A 236 -29.30 1.25 -9.71
CA LEU A 236 -28.58 0.00 -9.84
C LEU A 236 -29.06 -0.77 -11.06
N ARG A 237 -28.11 -1.29 -11.83
CA ARG A 237 -28.35 -2.33 -12.83
C ARG A 237 -28.60 -3.66 -12.13
N SER A 238 -29.70 -4.33 -12.44
CA SER A 238 -29.91 -5.73 -12.04
C SER A 238 -29.42 -6.68 -13.12
N ASP A 239 -28.98 -7.89 -12.73
CA ASP A 239 -28.64 -8.96 -13.69
C ASP A 239 -29.86 -9.38 -14.55
N ALA A 240 -31.08 -9.11 -14.06
CA ALA A 240 -32.33 -9.37 -14.78
C ALA A 240 -32.56 -8.38 -15.95
N ASP A 241 -32.00 -7.17 -15.89
CA ASP A 241 -32.07 -6.18 -16.98
C ASP A 241 -31.22 -6.58 -18.19
N ALA A 242 -30.37 -7.61 -18.04
CA ALA A 242 -29.61 -8.23 -19.12
C ALA A 242 -30.33 -9.43 -19.76
N ALA A 243 -31.46 -9.88 -19.22
CA ALA A 243 -32.26 -10.95 -19.80
C ALA A 243 -33.12 -10.42 -20.96
N GLU A 244 -33.02 -11.07 -22.11
CA GLU A 244 -33.79 -10.77 -23.32
C GLU A 244 -35.30 -10.98 -23.08
N GLU A 245 -36.02 -9.94 -22.67
CA GLU A 245 -37.47 -9.92 -22.86
C GLU A 245 -37.81 -9.68 -24.35
N ASP A 246 -38.50 -10.67 -24.92
CA ASP A 246 -39.29 -10.59 -26.15
C ASP A 246 -38.58 -10.60 -27.52
N GLY A 247 -37.38 -11.18 -27.66
CA GLY A 247 -36.84 -11.59 -28.97
C GLY A 247 -36.70 -10.47 -30.03
N GLN A 248 -36.90 -9.22 -29.61
CA GLN A 248 -36.66 -8.03 -30.40
C GLN A 248 -35.36 -7.45 -29.88
N PHE A 249 -34.34 -7.54 -30.73
CA PHE A 249 -33.03 -6.93 -30.53
C PHE A 249 -33.20 -5.41 -30.38
N ARG A 250 -33.49 -4.93 -29.16
CA ARG A 250 -33.35 -3.51 -28.85
C ARG A 250 -31.85 -3.25 -28.87
N PRO A 251 -31.34 -2.38 -29.77
CA PRO A 251 -29.91 -2.07 -29.79
C PRO A 251 -29.58 -1.61 -28.38
N HIS A 252 -28.63 -2.32 -27.74
CA HIS A 252 -28.18 -2.07 -26.39
C HIS A 252 -28.19 -0.57 -26.13
N ARG A 253 -29.05 -0.11 -25.22
CA ARG A 253 -28.87 1.22 -24.65
C ARG A 253 -27.46 1.14 -24.09
N GLN A 254 -26.50 1.80 -24.73
CA GLN A 254 -25.09 1.79 -24.34
C GLN A 254 -25.01 2.51 -22.99
N LEU A 255 -25.34 1.79 -21.93
CA LEU A 255 -25.50 2.32 -20.59
C LEU A 255 -24.13 2.34 -19.94
N LYS A 256 -23.69 3.55 -19.65
CA LYS A 256 -22.36 3.86 -19.14
C LYS A 256 -22.37 3.68 -17.62
N PRO A 257 -21.42 2.92 -17.05
CA PRO A 257 -21.29 2.84 -15.60
C PRO A 257 -21.01 4.24 -15.05
N TRP A 258 -21.57 4.53 -13.88
CA TRP A 258 -21.23 5.74 -13.14
C TRP A 258 -20.01 5.46 -12.27
N ILE A 259 -18.86 5.93 -12.76
CA ILE A 259 -17.60 5.94 -12.04
C ILE A 259 -17.08 7.36 -11.91
N VAL A 260 -16.56 7.67 -10.73
CA VAL A 260 -15.93 8.95 -10.41
C VAL A 260 -14.44 8.82 -10.72
N VAL A 261 -13.94 9.73 -11.55
CA VAL A 261 -12.60 9.63 -12.11
C VAL A 261 -11.86 10.97 -11.98
N GLY A 262 -10.69 10.96 -11.37
CA GLY A 262 -9.89 12.18 -11.19
C GLY A 262 -10.36 13.13 -10.09
N ASP A 263 -9.46 14.02 -9.69
CA ASP A 263 -9.57 14.78 -8.43
C ASP A 263 -10.71 15.80 -8.39
N ARG A 264 -11.07 16.41 -9.54
CA ARG A 264 -12.16 17.40 -9.60
C ARG A 264 -13.53 16.75 -9.41
N GLU A 265 -13.72 15.56 -9.97
CA GLU A 265 -15.00 14.87 -9.99
C GLU A 265 -15.27 14.16 -8.66
N LYS A 266 -14.20 13.82 -7.92
CA LYS A 266 -14.20 13.28 -6.54
C LYS A 266 -14.79 14.24 -5.48
N LEU A 267 -15.00 15.51 -5.81
CA LEU A 267 -15.68 16.49 -4.96
C LEU A 267 -16.81 17.23 -5.69
N ALA A 268 -17.33 16.66 -6.78
CA ALA A 268 -18.43 17.25 -7.53
C ALA A 268 -19.70 17.35 -6.67
N THR A 269 -20.40 18.47 -6.76
CA THR A 269 -21.68 18.70 -6.09
C THR A 269 -22.85 17.99 -6.78
N ASP A 270 -22.65 17.60 -8.04
CA ASP A 270 -23.67 16.95 -8.85
C ASP A 270 -23.58 15.43 -8.67
N GLY A 271 -24.70 14.82 -8.26
CA GLY A 271 -24.76 13.40 -7.92
C GLY A 271 -24.39 13.10 -6.46
N PRO A 272 -24.06 11.83 -6.13
CA PRO A 272 -23.92 11.39 -4.75
C PRO A 272 -22.54 11.66 -4.14
N THR A 273 -21.55 12.18 -4.86
CA THR A 273 -20.14 12.19 -4.41
C THR A 273 -19.91 12.84 -3.05
N LEU A 274 -20.46 14.04 -2.80
CA LEU A 274 -20.36 14.68 -1.48
C LEU A 274 -21.11 13.91 -0.38
N TYR A 275 -22.20 13.24 -0.73
CA TYR A 275 -22.97 12.41 0.20
C TYR A 275 -22.23 11.12 0.55
N LEU A 276 -21.52 10.52 -0.43
CA LEU A 276 -20.64 9.37 -0.20
C LEU A 276 -19.47 9.78 0.71
N TYR A 277 -18.87 10.95 0.49
CA TYR A 277 -17.81 11.47 1.36
C TYR A 277 -18.31 11.71 2.79
N ALA A 278 -19.49 12.31 2.96
CA ALA A 278 -20.12 12.52 4.26
C ALA A 278 -20.44 11.17 4.95
N ALA A 279 -20.98 10.20 4.22
CA ALA A 279 -21.25 8.86 4.75
C ALA A 279 -19.95 8.14 5.17
N ALA A 280 -18.85 8.32 4.43
CA ALA A 280 -17.54 7.79 4.81
C ALA A 280 -17.06 8.38 6.14
N GLN A 281 -17.26 9.69 6.34
CA GLN A 281 -16.97 10.36 7.61
C GLN A 281 -17.81 9.78 8.75
N GLU A 282 -19.10 9.56 8.54
CA GLU A 282 -19.99 8.99 9.56
C GLU A 282 -19.60 7.55 9.93
N ILE A 283 -19.25 6.71 8.95
CA ILE A 283 -18.77 5.34 9.19
C ILE A 283 -17.46 5.36 9.99
N LEU A 284 -16.48 6.18 9.59
CA LEU A 284 -15.23 6.28 10.31
C LEU A 284 -15.46 6.82 11.74
N ALA A 285 -16.32 7.82 11.90
CA ALA A 285 -16.57 8.44 13.20
C ALA A 285 -17.11 7.45 14.26
N ARG A 286 -17.92 6.47 13.86
CA ARG A 286 -18.47 5.43 14.75
C ARG A 286 -17.56 4.20 14.93
N THR A 287 -16.41 4.17 14.27
CA THR A 287 -15.50 3.03 14.26
C THR A 287 -14.23 3.33 15.05
N ASP A 288 -13.80 2.35 15.86
CA ASP A 288 -12.55 2.42 16.62
C ASP A 288 -11.40 1.66 15.92
N ASN A 289 -11.70 0.68 15.05
CA ASN A 289 -10.69 -0.14 14.37
C ASN A 289 -10.86 -0.11 12.84
N LEU A 290 -9.81 0.26 12.10
CA LEU A 290 -9.83 0.33 10.64
C LEU A 290 -8.84 -0.67 10.03
N VAL A 291 -9.31 -1.57 9.18
CA VAL A 291 -8.44 -2.46 8.40
C VAL A 291 -8.36 -1.96 6.96
N VAL A 292 -7.15 -1.62 6.52
CA VAL A 292 -6.87 -1.12 5.17
C VAL A 292 -6.23 -2.24 4.36
N VAL A 293 -6.89 -2.63 3.27
CA VAL A 293 -6.47 -3.77 2.43
C VAL A 293 -6.08 -3.28 1.05
N GLY A 294 -4.79 -3.39 0.69
CA GLY A 294 -4.28 -3.12 -0.66
C GLY A 294 -4.45 -1.68 -1.15
N TYR A 295 -4.65 -0.71 -0.26
CA TYR A 295 -4.80 0.70 -0.63
C TYR A 295 -3.45 1.42 -0.71
N GLY A 296 -3.14 1.94 -1.90
CA GLY A 296 -1.89 2.64 -2.20
C GLY A 296 -1.76 4.06 -1.64
N PHE A 297 -2.79 4.61 -0.98
CA PHE A 297 -2.79 5.99 -0.47
C PHE A 297 -2.61 7.08 -1.54
N ALA A 298 -3.04 6.84 -2.77
CA ALA A 298 -3.00 7.83 -3.85
C ALA A 298 -4.10 8.91 -3.71
N ASP A 299 -5.20 8.61 -3.01
CA ASP A 299 -6.34 9.52 -2.89
C ASP A 299 -6.20 10.45 -1.68
N THR A 300 -5.75 11.68 -1.94
CA THR A 300 -5.53 12.71 -0.90
C THR A 300 -6.76 12.94 -0.02
N HIS A 301 -7.97 12.92 -0.58
CA HIS A 301 -9.20 13.18 0.17
C HIS A 301 -9.55 12.03 1.14
N VAL A 302 -9.31 10.77 0.75
CA VAL A 302 -9.44 9.59 1.64
C VAL A 302 -8.35 9.61 2.71
N ASN A 303 -7.12 9.97 2.32
CA ASN A 303 -6.01 10.09 3.27
C ASN A 303 -6.31 11.14 4.36
N ASN A 304 -6.93 12.26 3.98
CA ASN A 304 -7.38 13.27 4.94
C ASN A 304 -8.44 12.70 5.91
N LEU A 305 -9.39 11.90 5.43
CA LEU A 305 -10.36 11.22 6.31
C LEU A 305 -9.67 10.31 7.32
N VAL A 306 -8.73 9.47 6.86
CA VAL A 306 -7.98 8.55 7.72
C VAL A 306 -7.13 9.32 8.74
N ARG A 307 -6.46 10.40 8.32
CA ARG A 307 -5.68 11.26 9.20
C ARG A 307 -6.54 11.86 10.30
N ASP A 308 -7.62 12.53 9.92
CA ASP A 308 -8.49 13.27 10.85
C ASP A 308 -9.19 12.29 11.80
N TRP A 309 -9.57 11.10 11.29
CA TRP A 309 -10.07 10.00 12.11
C TRP A 309 -9.02 9.52 13.12
N MET A 310 -7.80 9.18 12.71
CA MET A 310 -6.74 8.74 13.64
C MET A 310 -6.43 9.78 14.72
N SER A 311 -6.40 11.07 14.35
CA SER A 311 -6.13 12.17 15.29
C SER A 311 -7.28 12.47 16.25
N GLY A 312 -8.50 12.01 15.95
CA GLY A 312 -9.70 12.35 16.72
C GLY A 312 -9.89 11.58 18.04
N ASP A 313 -9.31 10.40 18.19
CA ASP A 313 -9.41 9.57 19.40
C ASP A 313 -8.19 8.65 19.54
N ASP A 314 -7.54 8.63 20.71
CA ASP A 314 -6.34 7.83 20.99
C ASP A 314 -6.60 6.32 21.06
N ARG A 315 -7.85 5.90 21.20
CA ARG A 315 -8.26 4.49 21.16
C ARG A 315 -8.31 3.93 19.74
N ARG A 316 -8.27 4.79 18.71
CA ARG A 316 -8.41 4.34 17.32
C ARG A 316 -7.17 3.61 16.83
N THR A 317 -7.37 2.49 16.16
CA THR A 317 -6.28 1.66 15.65
C THR A 317 -6.47 1.32 14.18
N ILE A 318 -5.37 1.27 13.42
CA ILE A 318 -5.41 0.96 12.00
C ILE A 318 -4.51 -0.23 11.68
N THR A 319 -4.96 -1.18 10.87
CA THR A 319 -4.15 -2.31 10.40
C THR A 319 -3.97 -2.19 8.90
N LEU A 320 -2.71 -2.27 8.44
CA LEU A 320 -2.34 -2.16 7.04
C LEU A 320 -1.99 -3.55 6.48
N LEU A 321 -2.82 -4.08 5.59
CA LEU A 321 -2.60 -5.32 4.85
C LEU A 321 -2.19 -5.00 3.42
N ASP A 322 -0.88 -5.06 3.15
CA ASP A 322 -0.34 -4.79 1.82
C ASP A 322 1.08 -5.39 1.68
N PRO A 323 1.38 -6.16 0.62
CA PRO A 323 2.68 -6.81 0.43
C PRO A 323 3.85 -5.82 0.28
N SER A 324 3.57 -4.57 -0.09
CA SER A 324 4.54 -3.49 -0.23
C SER A 324 4.80 -2.72 1.07
N VAL A 325 4.09 -3.04 2.16
CA VAL A 325 4.34 -2.42 3.47
C VAL A 325 5.70 -2.89 3.97
N SER A 326 6.69 -2.02 3.81
CA SER A 326 8.00 -2.14 4.44
C SER A 326 8.22 -0.93 5.36
N THR A 327 8.91 -1.15 6.48
CA THR A 327 9.26 -0.08 7.43
C THR A 327 10.42 0.81 6.95
N SER A 328 10.91 0.59 5.73
CA SER A 328 12.10 1.26 5.19
C SER A 328 11.81 2.36 4.15
N SER A 329 10.54 2.66 3.86
CA SER A 329 10.18 3.81 3.01
C SER A 329 10.70 5.11 3.63
N SER A 330 11.63 5.77 2.94
CA SER A 330 12.27 7.02 3.35
C SER A 330 11.61 8.26 2.75
N ASP A 331 10.55 8.11 1.94
CA ASP A 331 9.91 9.25 1.31
C ASP A 331 9.04 9.99 2.34
N ALA A 332 9.48 11.19 2.71
CA ALA A 332 8.77 12.04 3.67
C ALA A 332 7.40 12.52 3.14
N ASN A 333 7.15 12.43 1.83
CA ASN A 333 5.89 12.79 1.21
C ASN A 333 4.92 11.60 1.06
N ASP A 334 5.36 10.37 1.37
CA ASP A 334 4.50 9.20 1.37
C ASP A 334 3.58 9.23 2.61
N PHE A 335 2.27 9.36 2.37
CA PHE A 335 1.27 9.39 3.44
C PHE A 335 1.34 8.13 4.31
N ARG A 336 1.62 6.96 3.72
CA ARG A 336 1.74 5.71 4.46
C ARG A 336 2.93 5.76 5.43
N ALA A 337 4.09 6.20 4.95
CA ALA A 337 5.27 6.37 5.78
C ALA A 337 5.04 7.39 6.91
N ALA A 338 4.35 8.50 6.62
CA ALA A 338 3.99 9.50 7.61
C ALA A 338 3.03 8.94 8.68
N LEU A 339 2.04 8.13 8.27
CA LEU A 339 1.10 7.47 9.17
C LEU A 339 1.83 6.50 10.11
N ILE A 340 2.66 5.60 9.55
CA ILE A 340 3.50 4.66 10.33
C ILE A 340 4.42 5.41 11.29
N ALA A 341 5.05 6.50 10.85
CA ALA A 341 5.93 7.28 11.70
C ALA A 341 5.20 7.98 12.85
N SER A 342 3.92 8.33 12.67
CA SER A 342 3.14 9.11 13.65
C SER A 342 2.46 8.22 14.69
N TYR A 343 2.02 7.01 14.31
CA TYR A 343 1.20 6.15 15.17
C TYR A 343 1.73 4.72 15.34
N GLY A 344 2.85 4.39 14.67
CA GLY A 344 3.61 3.18 14.97
C GLY A 344 4.35 3.29 16.30
N ALA A 345 4.97 2.20 16.73
CA ALA A 345 5.77 2.23 17.96
C ALA A 345 6.96 3.18 17.82
N ASP A 346 7.18 3.99 18.87
CA ASP A 346 8.31 4.89 18.95
C ASP A 346 9.32 4.46 20.02
N GLY A 347 10.47 5.12 20.06
CA GLY A 347 11.56 4.75 20.97
C GLY A 347 11.31 5.06 22.44
N ALA A 348 10.21 5.75 22.79
CA ALA A 348 9.83 6.15 24.15
C ALA A 348 8.58 5.41 24.65
N ASN A 349 7.64 5.10 23.75
CA ASN A 349 6.41 4.35 23.99
C ASN A 349 6.30 3.23 22.96
N LEU A 350 6.40 2.00 23.46
CA LEU A 350 6.27 0.79 22.64
C LEU A 350 4.78 0.37 22.54
N GLY A 351 3.82 1.28 22.71
CA GLY A 351 2.46 1.08 22.19
C GLY A 351 2.45 1.37 20.69
N SER A 352 1.76 0.56 19.89
CA SER A 352 1.49 0.88 18.48
C SER A 352 0.00 0.92 18.26
N ARG A 353 -0.47 1.99 17.60
CA ARG A 353 -1.85 2.08 17.08
C ARG A 353 -1.92 1.62 15.63
N ILE A 354 -0.80 1.13 15.07
CA ILE A 354 -0.68 0.62 13.71
C ILE A 354 -0.28 -0.85 13.72
N GLY A 355 -1.10 -1.69 13.09
CA GLY A 355 -0.78 -3.06 12.75
C GLY A 355 -0.25 -3.15 11.32
N LEU A 356 0.77 -3.96 11.09
CA LEU A 356 1.35 -4.19 9.76
C LEU A 356 1.27 -5.67 9.41
N VAL A 357 0.61 -6.00 8.31
CA VAL A 357 0.52 -7.36 7.76
C VAL A 357 1.09 -7.31 6.33
N PRO A 358 2.39 -7.58 6.13
CA PRO A 358 3.06 -7.46 4.83
C PRO A 358 2.78 -8.66 3.92
N LYS A 359 1.49 -8.91 3.67
CA LYS A 359 0.97 -10.03 2.88
C LYS A 359 -0.06 -9.52 1.87
N GLY A 360 -0.32 -10.31 0.83
CA GLY A 360 -1.48 -10.08 -0.04
C GLY A 360 -2.79 -10.36 0.69
N ALA A 361 -3.89 -9.77 0.22
CA ALA A 361 -5.23 -10.01 0.78
C ALA A 361 -5.56 -11.49 0.89
N LYS A 362 -5.14 -12.30 -0.09
CA LYS A 362 -5.37 -13.74 -0.11
C LYS A 362 -4.81 -14.47 1.12
N ASP A 363 -3.65 -14.04 1.61
CA ASP A 363 -2.89 -14.78 2.62
C ASP A 363 -2.93 -14.10 4.00
N GLY A 364 -3.30 -12.83 4.07
CA GLY A 364 -3.23 -12.02 5.30
C GLY A 364 -4.55 -11.42 5.78
N LEU A 365 -5.68 -11.62 5.08
CA LEU A 365 -6.94 -10.97 5.45
C LEU A 365 -7.46 -11.39 6.83
N GLU A 366 -7.46 -12.70 7.12
CA GLU A 366 -7.87 -13.24 8.42
C GLU A 366 -7.04 -12.65 9.57
N GLU A 367 -5.72 -12.59 9.38
CA GLU A 367 -4.76 -12.02 10.33
C GLU A 367 -4.99 -10.52 10.54
N ALA A 368 -5.26 -9.78 9.46
CA ALA A 368 -5.47 -8.34 9.52
C ALA A 368 -6.79 -7.96 10.22
N LEU A 369 -7.86 -8.73 9.98
CA LEU A 369 -9.16 -8.52 10.63
C LEU A 369 -9.12 -8.79 12.14
N HIS A 370 -8.26 -9.72 12.57
CA HIS A 370 -8.08 -10.10 13.98
C HIS A 370 -6.76 -9.60 14.56
N TYR A 371 -6.18 -8.55 13.98
CA TYR A 371 -4.87 -8.07 14.39
C TYR A 371 -4.89 -7.62 15.85
N SER A 372 -4.04 -8.23 16.67
CA SER A 372 -3.89 -7.87 18.08
C SER A 372 -2.86 -6.77 18.23
N TYR A 373 -3.31 -5.60 18.66
CA TYR A 373 -2.40 -4.50 18.99
C TYR A 373 -1.66 -4.82 20.28
N PRO A 374 -0.33 -4.59 20.31
CA PRO A 374 0.42 -4.79 21.53
C PRO A 374 0.12 -3.67 22.53
N GLU A 375 -0.21 -4.08 23.75
CA GLU A 375 -0.36 -3.16 24.88
C GLU A 375 0.88 -2.27 25.03
N PRO A 376 0.70 -0.99 25.39
CA PRO A 376 1.82 -0.11 25.71
C PRO A 376 2.72 -0.78 26.76
N MET A 377 3.98 -0.99 26.40
CA MET A 377 4.96 -1.63 27.27
C MET A 377 6.08 -0.66 27.58
N GLU A 378 6.42 -0.55 28.87
CA GLU A 378 7.62 0.14 29.31
C GLU A 378 8.85 -0.51 28.68
N ILE A 379 9.77 0.28 28.11
CA ILE A 379 11.00 -0.20 27.48
C ILE A 379 11.79 -1.11 28.45
N SER A 380 11.77 -0.76 29.72
CA SER A 380 12.39 -1.51 30.80
C SER A 380 11.78 -2.90 31.03
N SER A 381 10.61 -3.21 30.48
CA SER A 381 9.94 -4.52 30.59
C SER A 381 10.04 -5.35 29.30
N TYR A 382 10.58 -4.79 28.22
CA TYR A 382 10.55 -5.42 26.89
C TYR A 382 11.38 -6.70 26.78
N PHE A 383 12.49 -6.75 27.50
CA PHE A 383 13.38 -7.91 27.54
C PHE A 383 13.52 -8.42 28.96
N SER A 384 13.52 -9.74 29.13
CA SER A 384 14.03 -10.38 30.34
C SER A 384 15.41 -10.94 30.04
N VAL A 385 16.35 -10.75 30.98
CA VAL A 385 17.69 -11.33 30.89
C VAL A 385 17.84 -12.32 32.03
N LEU A 386 17.87 -13.59 31.68
CA LEU A 386 17.91 -14.69 32.64
C LEU A 386 19.29 -15.35 32.60
N PRO A 387 19.95 -15.55 33.75
CA PRO A 387 21.09 -16.46 33.82
C PRO A 387 20.65 -17.88 33.42
N SER A 388 21.32 -18.49 32.45
CA SER A 388 20.96 -19.83 31.95
C SER A 388 21.87 -20.90 32.54
N SER A 389 23.17 -20.82 32.22
CA SER A 389 24.19 -21.79 32.62
C SER A 389 25.58 -21.12 32.58
N ASP A 390 26.56 -21.76 33.20
CA ASP A 390 27.96 -21.51 32.90
C ASP A 390 28.49 -22.71 32.08
N GLU A 391 29.15 -22.44 30.96
CA GLU A 391 29.72 -23.44 30.06
C GLU A 391 31.22 -23.21 29.91
N GLY A 392 32.02 -23.97 30.68
CA GLY A 392 33.47 -23.81 30.74
C GLY A 392 33.89 -22.47 31.32
N GLU A 393 34.52 -21.64 30.48
CA GLU A 393 35.02 -20.30 30.83
C GLU A 393 33.99 -19.18 30.55
N TYR A 394 32.77 -19.54 30.13
CA TYR A 394 31.74 -18.60 29.74
C TYR A 394 30.50 -18.71 30.62
N SER A 395 29.82 -17.58 30.75
CA SER A 395 28.49 -17.46 31.30
C SER A 395 27.49 -17.20 30.16
N VAL A 396 26.31 -17.81 30.26
CA VAL A 396 25.27 -17.74 29.24
C VAL A 396 24.07 -16.97 29.75
N ALA A 397 23.75 -15.85 29.10
CA ALA A 397 22.53 -15.09 29.35
C ALA A 397 21.48 -15.40 28.29
N LYS A 398 20.29 -15.76 28.75
CA LYS A 398 19.11 -15.93 27.92
C LYS A 398 18.36 -14.61 27.82
N ILE A 399 18.37 -14.01 26.64
CA ILE A 399 17.63 -12.78 26.32
C ILE A 399 16.25 -13.19 25.80
N VAL A 400 15.22 -13.01 26.61
CA VAL A 400 13.81 -13.31 26.27
C VAL A 400 13.13 -12.03 25.82
N CYS A 401 12.42 -12.07 24.69
CA CYS A 401 11.60 -10.96 24.22
C CYS A 401 10.19 -11.06 24.82
N GLU A 402 9.85 -10.19 25.77
CA GLU A 402 8.52 -10.17 26.43
C GLU A 402 7.50 -9.37 25.62
N GLY A 403 7.99 -8.36 24.88
CA GLY A 403 7.21 -7.53 23.97
C GLY A 403 7.01 -8.16 22.58
N PRO A 404 6.43 -7.40 21.63
CA PRO A 404 6.33 -7.79 20.23
C PRO A 404 7.67 -8.19 19.58
N GLY A 405 7.60 -8.88 18.45
CA GLY A 405 8.80 -9.31 17.73
C GLY A 405 9.73 -8.14 17.36
N VAL A 406 11.03 -8.36 17.46
CA VAL A 406 12.08 -7.39 17.13
C VAL A 406 13.02 -7.91 16.06
N SER A 407 13.57 -6.98 15.28
CA SER A 407 14.67 -7.15 14.34
C SER A 407 15.88 -6.31 14.78
N ASP A 408 17.04 -6.58 14.19
CA ASP A 408 18.29 -5.83 14.42
C ASP A 408 18.65 -5.66 15.91
N LEU A 409 18.51 -6.74 16.68
CA LEU A 409 18.83 -6.74 18.11
C LEU A 409 20.35 -6.78 18.29
N GLU A 410 20.91 -5.76 18.91
CA GLU A 410 22.31 -5.73 19.34
C GLU A 410 22.33 -5.68 20.87
N VAL A 411 23.22 -6.46 21.46
CA VAL A 411 23.37 -6.57 22.91
C VAL A 411 24.80 -6.21 23.27
N SER A 412 24.97 -5.26 24.18
CA SER A 412 26.24 -4.99 24.85
C SER A 412 26.18 -5.40 26.31
N VAL A 413 27.14 -6.21 26.75
CA VAL A 413 27.26 -6.74 28.10
C VAL A 413 28.45 -6.03 28.76
N SER A 414 28.21 -5.24 29.80
CA SER A 414 29.27 -4.58 30.58
C SER A 414 29.23 -5.00 32.05
N ILE A 415 30.41 -5.17 32.64
CA ILE A 415 30.53 -5.59 34.03
C ILE A 415 30.64 -4.35 34.92
N VAL A 416 29.72 -4.19 35.86
CA VAL A 416 29.67 -3.01 36.73
C VAL A 416 30.69 -3.15 37.87
N HIS A 417 31.81 -2.44 37.77
CA HIS A 417 32.86 -2.40 38.80
C HIS A 417 32.72 -1.14 39.67
N GLY A 418 32.08 -1.24 40.84
CA GLY A 418 31.98 -0.11 41.79
C GLY A 418 31.16 1.09 41.28
N THR A 419 31.20 2.22 42.00
CA THR A 419 30.34 3.40 41.80
C THR A 419 30.56 4.20 40.51
N ASP A 420 31.43 3.75 39.61
CA ASP A 420 31.85 4.54 38.45
C ASP A 420 30.99 4.20 37.21
N GLN A 421 29.83 4.86 37.08
CA GLN A 421 28.85 4.61 36.01
C GLN A 421 29.25 5.17 34.63
N ASN A 422 30.36 5.90 34.50
CA ASN A 422 30.65 6.74 33.31
C ASN A 422 31.88 6.33 32.47
N ALA A 423 32.45 5.13 32.67
CA ALA A 423 33.58 4.69 31.86
C ALA A 423 33.14 4.30 30.43
N ARG A 424 33.43 5.15 29.43
CA ARG A 424 33.35 4.79 28.00
C ARG A 424 34.45 3.79 27.65
N THR A 425 34.04 2.60 27.22
CA THR A 425 34.90 1.46 26.90
C THR A 425 34.86 1.11 25.42
N SER A 426 35.98 0.63 24.88
CA SER A 426 36.02 0.11 23.50
C SER A 426 35.36 -1.29 23.45
N PRO A 427 34.56 -1.59 22.41
CA PRO A 427 33.89 -2.88 22.24
C PRO A 427 34.82 -4.09 22.10
N VAL A 428 34.48 -5.20 22.78
CA VAL A 428 34.89 -6.58 22.47
C VAL A 428 33.65 -7.29 21.92
N ASP A 429 33.74 -8.23 20.97
CA ASP A 429 32.54 -8.88 20.41
C ASP A 429 32.13 -10.09 21.29
N ALA A 430 30.89 -10.12 21.77
CA ALA A 430 30.21 -11.31 22.27
C ALA A 430 29.79 -12.22 21.09
N GLY A 431 29.62 -13.50 21.40
CA GLY A 431 29.27 -14.53 20.42
C GLY A 431 27.82 -14.99 20.56
N THR A 432 27.25 -15.43 19.44
CA THR A 432 25.92 -16.10 19.40
C THR A 432 26.02 -17.61 19.66
N SER A 433 27.24 -18.14 19.66
CA SER A 433 27.59 -19.50 20.06
C SER A 433 28.98 -19.49 20.70
N GLN A 434 29.33 -20.59 21.38
CA GLN A 434 30.68 -20.79 21.94
C GLN A 434 31.77 -20.75 20.86
N SER A 435 31.52 -21.33 19.67
CA SER A 435 32.49 -21.34 18.57
C SER A 435 32.71 -19.95 17.97
N ASP A 436 31.62 -19.20 17.77
CA ASP A 436 31.65 -17.81 17.28
C ASP A 436 32.41 -16.90 18.27
N LEU A 437 32.17 -17.09 19.57
CA LEU A 437 32.88 -16.35 20.61
C LEU A 437 34.38 -16.67 20.63
N ASN A 438 34.76 -17.95 20.58
CA ASN A 438 36.17 -18.36 20.55
C ASN A 438 36.90 -17.77 19.34
N GLU A 439 36.29 -17.82 18.15
CA GLU A 439 36.87 -17.24 16.93
C GLU A 439 37.05 -15.72 17.05
N LYS A 440 36.06 -15.02 17.64
CA LYS A 440 36.14 -13.57 17.88
C LYS A 440 37.20 -13.21 18.92
N LEU A 441 37.30 -13.98 20.00
CA LEU A 441 38.30 -13.76 21.05
C LEU A 441 39.72 -14.03 20.55
N GLU A 442 39.93 -15.06 19.72
CA GLU A 442 41.23 -15.34 19.10
C GLU A 442 41.70 -14.22 18.17
N ARG A 443 40.77 -13.51 17.53
CA ARG A 443 41.06 -12.37 16.64
C ARG A 443 41.37 -11.07 17.39
N GLN A 444 41.09 -10.99 18.69
CA GLN A 444 41.23 -9.75 19.46
C GLN A 444 42.50 -9.77 20.34
N ARG A 445 43.40 -8.79 20.11
CA ARG A 445 44.52 -8.48 21.02
C ARG A 445 43.98 -7.89 22.33
N PRO A 446 44.70 -8.01 23.47
CA PRO A 446 44.17 -7.67 24.80
C PRO A 446 43.93 -6.16 24.93
N TYR A 447 42.75 -5.71 24.53
CA TYR A 447 42.20 -4.41 24.89
C TYR A 447 41.38 -4.61 26.17
N SER A 448 41.99 -4.21 27.28
CA SER A 448 41.34 -4.10 28.57
C SER A 448 40.18 -3.11 28.46
N ARG A 449 38.93 -3.57 28.62
CA ARG A 449 37.78 -2.78 29.13
C ARG A 449 36.39 -3.49 29.18
N GLY A 450 36.35 -4.81 29.39
CA GLY A 450 35.21 -5.51 30.03
C GLY A 450 33.80 -5.28 29.49
N THR A 451 33.66 -5.00 28.18
CA THR A 451 32.37 -4.78 27.50
C THR A 451 32.30 -5.64 26.24
N TYR A 452 31.27 -6.46 26.10
CA TYR A 452 31.11 -7.48 25.05
C TYR A 452 29.89 -7.18 24.16
N TYR A 453 29.91 -7.42 22.85
CA TYR A 453 28.86 -7.03 21.89
C TYR A 453 28.39 -8.17 20.97
N ALA A 454 27.09 -8.49 20.97
CA ALA A 454 26.53 -9.50 20.07
C ALA A 454 25.41 -8.90 19.22
N THR A 455 25.44 -9.15 17.90
CA THR A 455 24.27 -8.95 17.04
C THR A 455 23.46 -10.25 17.01
N LEU A 456 22.21 -10.15 17.45
CA LEU A 456 21.24 -11.22 17.45
C LEU A 456 20.32 -11.04 16.24
N GLY A 457 19.99 -12.14 15.57
CA GLY A 457 18.93 -12.16 14.56
C GLY A 457 17.56 -11.83 15.18
N PRO A 458 16.48 -11.84 14.38
CA PRO A 458 15.15 -11.53 14.88
C PRO A 458 14.73 -12.47 16.02
N ILE A 459 14.00 -11.90 16.99
CA ILE A 459 13.42 -12.61 18.14
C ILE A 459 11.91 -12.31 18.17
N GLU A 460 11.10 -13.36 18.07
CA GLU A 460 9.64 -13.29 18.23
C GLU A 460 9.24 -13.17 19.71
N ARG A 461 8.01 -12.71 19.97
CA ARG A 461 7.49 -12.62 21.35
C ARG A 461 7.53 -13.99 22.04
N GLY A 462 8.05 -14.02 23.25
CA GLY A 462 8.24 -15.24 24.05
C GLY A 462 9.42 -16.11 23.62
N ALA A 463 10.06 -15.83 22.48
CA ALA A 463 11.28 -16.52 22.06
C ALA A 463 12.51 -15.93 22.77
N HIS A 464 13.62 -16.66 22.69
CA HIS A 464 14.89 -16.23 23.28
C HIS A 464 16.09 -16.45 22.37
N ARG A 465 17.17 -15.74 22.70
CA ARG A 465 18.52 -15.99 22.17
C ARG A 465 19.50 -16.01 23.33
N ASP A 466 20.51 -16.87 23.18
CA ASP A 466 21.57 -16.98 24.15
C ASP A 466 22.73 -16.06 23.75
N VAL A 467 23.29 -15.38 24.75
CA VAL A 467 24.46 -14.51 24.63
C VAL A 467 25.55 -15.07 25.53
N TYR A 468 26.70 -15.36 24.93
CA TYR A 468 27.86 -15.90 25.62
C TYR A 468 28.83 -14.76 25.95
N PHE A 469 29.30 -14.71 27.19
CA PHE A 469 30.30 -13.75 27.66
C PHE A 469 31.23 -14.40 28.69
N PRO A 470 32.45 -13.87 28.92
CA PRO A 470 33.38 -14.45 29.88
C PRO A 470 32.79 -14.58 31.28
N ARG A 471 33.19 -15.63 32.00
CA ARG A 471 32.62 -15.96 33.30
C ARG A 471 32.94 -14.89 34.34
N HIS A 472 31.91 -14.24 34.86
CA HIS A 472 32.00 -13.20 35.88
C HIS A 472 31.05 -13.51 37.03
N ALA A 473 31.40 -14.53 37.82
CA ALA A 473 30.60 -14.99 38.95
C ALA A 473 30.49 -13.91 40.05
N GLY A 474 29.28 -13.71 40.57
CA GLY A 474 29.02 -12.82 41.70
C GLY A 474 29.13 -11.32 41.40
N GLN A 475 29.16 -10.95 40.12
CA GLN A 475 29.21 -9.55 39.69
C GLN A 475 27.85 -9.09 39.15
N ARG A 476 27.61 -7.78 39.21
CA ARG A 476 26.46 -7.16 38.54
C ARG A 476 26.81 -6.89 37.09
N ILE A 477 25.96 -7.37 36.19
CA ILE A 477 26.17 -7.29 34.76
C ILE A 477 25.08 -6.42 34.15
N ASN A 478 25.49 -5.39 33.42
CA ASN A 478 24.59 -4.50 32.70
C ASN A 478 24.50 -4.92 31.24
N PHE A 479 23.30 -5.23 30.79
CA PHE A 479 22.97 -5.54 29.41
C PHE A 479 22.30 -4.30 28.80
N SER A 480 22.97 -3.68 27.83
CA SER A 480 22.40 -2.63 26.98
C SER A 480 21.91 -3.27 25.69
N LEU A 481 20.61 -3.22 25.43
CA LEU A 481 19.97 -3.87 24.29
C LEU A 481 19.43 -2.78 23.35
N TRP A 482 19.88 -2.77 22.11
CA TRP A 482 19.34 -1.91 21.05
C TRP A 482 18.59 -2.77 20.06
N ALA A 483 17.30 -2.54 19.88
CA ALA A 483 16.47 -3.34 19.00
C ALA A 483 15.56 -2.44 18.16
N ARG A 484 15.12 -2.92 17.01
CA ARG A 484 14.03 -2.29 16.25
C ARG A 484 12.81 -3.19 16.34
N ARG A 485 11.63 -2.64 16.64
CA ARG A 485 10.40 -3.42 16.44
C ARG A 485 10.12 -3.55 14.96
N ILE A 486 9.45 -4.62 14.56
CA ILE A 486 9.07 -4.84 13.16
C ILE A 486 8.21 -3.69 12.62
N ASP A 487 7.41 -3.06 13.47
CA ASP A 487 6.52 -1.92 13.18
C ASP A 487 7.07 -0.55 13.59
N ALA A 488 8.30 -0.47 14.13
CA ALA A 488 8.94 0.78 14.52
C ALA A 488 9.98 1.23 13.50
N ARG A 489 10.01 2.54 13.21
CA ARG A 489 11.06 3.15 12.39
C ARG A 489 12.40 3.21 13.12
N ASN A 490 12.35 3.60 14.39
CA ASN A 490 13.54 3.85 15.20
C ASN A 490 13.90 2.64 16.05
N ARG A 491 15.20 2.48 16.30
CA ARG A 491 15.66 1.56 17.34
C ARG A 491 15.32 2.15 18.71
N PHE A 492 14.98 1.29 19.65
CA PHE A 492 14.85 1.63 21.05
C PHE A 492 15.99 1.00 21.85
N HIS A 493 16.28 1.56 23.02
CA HIS A 493 17.36 1.13 23.88
C HIS A 493 16.81 0.73 25.25
N ALA A 494 16.97 -0.54 25.61
CA ALA A 494 16.64 -1.07 26.91
C ALA A 494 17.91 -1.38 27.70
N GLN A 495 17.87 -1.17 29.02
CA GLN A 495 18.96 -1.57 29.92
C GLN A 495 18.45 -2.55 30.97
N LYS A 496 19.24 -3.61 31.20
CA LYS A 496 18.92 -4.68 32.14
C LYS A 496 20.13 -4.95 33.02
N LEU A 497 19.97 -4.68 34.31
CA LEU A 497 20.99 -4.95 35.31
C LEU A 497 20.66 -6.26 36.02
N VAL A 498 21.53 -7.26 35.86
CA VAL A 498 21.33 -8.61 36.38
C VAL A 498 22.42 -8.93 37.40
N GLU A 499 22.02 -9.47 38.55
CA GLU A 499 22.95 -10.06 39.51
C GLU A 499 23.33 -11.47 39.03
N TRP A 500 24.59 -11.68 38.68
CA TRP A 500 25.02 -12.97 38.17
C TRP A 500 25.27 -13.96 39.31
N PRO A 501 24.64 -15.15 39.30
CA PRO A 501 24.77 -16.09 40.40
C PRO A 501 26.24 -16.53 40.57
N THR A 502 26.66 -16.68 41.82
CA THR A 502 27.88 -17.39 42.15
C THR A 502 27.62 -18.88 42.00
N VAL A 503 28.03 -19.46 40.87
CA VAL A 503 28.08 -20.92 40.75
C VAL A 503 29.15 -21.41 41.72
N PRO A 504 28.82 -22.26 42.71
CA PRO A 504 29.83 -22.89 43.55
C PRO A 504 30.76 -23.62 42.60
N ARG A 505 32.05 -23.27 42.62
CA ARG A 505 33.08 -24.00 41.89
C ARG A 505 32.95 -25.44 42.38
N GLN A 506 32.33 -26.33 41.59
CA GLN A 506 32.42 -27.75 41.85
C GLN A 506 33.92 -28.01 41.81
N MET A 507 34.52 -28.17 43.00
CA MET A 507 35.85 -28.73 43.11
C MET A 507 35.72 -30.06 42.39
N SER A 508 36.28 -30.14 41.20
CA SER A 508 36.55 -31.40 40.56
C SER A 508 37.33 -32.19 41.60
N GLU A 509 36.68 -33.16 42.22
CA GLU A 509 37.36 -34.25 42.93
C GLU A 509 38.14 -35.03 41.87
N GLU A 510 39.20 -34.44 41.33
CA GLU A 510 40.36 -35.20 40.89
C GLU A 510 41.08 -35.62 42.16
N SER A 511 40.53 -36.66 42.81
CA SER A 511 41.31 -37.45 43.75
C SER A 511 42.42 -38.13 42.95
N CYS A 512 43.61 -37.54 42.99
CA CYS A 512 44.85 -38.27 42.88
C CYS A 512 44.85 -39.37 43.95
N ASP A 513 44.47 -40.59 43.61
CA ASP A 513 44.88 -41.79 44.32
C ASP A 513 44.61 -43.02 43.43
N ASP A 514 45.68 -43.57 42.84
CA ASP A 514 45.92 -45.01 42.92
C ASP A 514 47.41 -45.31 42.64
N HIS A 515 48.20 -45.22 43.72
CA HIS A 515 49.49 -45.90 43.82
C HIS A 515 49.26 -47.42 43.87
N GLN A 516 49.23 -48.09 42.72
CA GLN A 516 49.30 -49.55 42.65
C GLN A 516 50.62 -50.06 43.25
N SER A 517 50.50 -50.79 44.37
CA SER A 517 51.60 -51.45 45.05
C SER A 517 51.26 -52.93 45.30
N TYR A 518 52.12 -53.82 44.77
CA TYR A 518 52.39 -55.24 45.13
C TYR A 518 51.41 -56.35 44.67
N PRO A 519 51.86 -57.62 44.47
CA PRO A 519 52.97 -58.32 45.16
C PRO A 519 53.95 -59.16 44.29
N PRO A 520 55.01 -59.73 44.91
CA PRO A 520 56.05 -60.50 44.21
C PRO A 520 55.60 -61.94 43.91
N SER A 521 56.15 -62.48 42.83
CA SER A 521 55.97 -63.85 42.33
C SER A 521 56.87 -64.86 43.05
N GLU A 522 56.27 -65.94 43.56
CA GLU A 522 56.86 -67.29 43.65
C GLU A 522 56.46 -68.13 42.43
#